data_AF-A0A7X8HXJ7-F1
#
_entry.id   AF-A0A7X8HXJ7-F1
#
_cell.length_a   1.000
_cell.length_b   1.000
_cell.length_c   1.000
_cell.angle_alpha   90.00
_cell.angle_beta   90.00
_cell.angle_gamma   90.00
#
_symmetry.space_group_name_H-M   'P 1'
#
loop_
_entity.id
_entity.type
_entity.pdbx_description
1 polymer ?
#
loop_
_entity_poly.entity_id
_entity_poly.type
_entity_poly.pdbx_seq_one_letter_code
_entity_poly.pdbx_strand_id
1 'polypeptide(L)'
;MYSNMFQHLNMNSEQTFAPLLKYNALVTKNFTDLTNLQLDAARQYADIGLSQLQAGSQVKDVQGLMSLGSKQLETMTRLSQQMIADGKKLSELAQEFKVGLENLAAEAQQK
;
A
#
# COMPACT_ATOMS: atom_id res chain seq x y z
N MET A 1 18.05 44.48 15.59
CA MET A 1 18.95 43.42 16.09
C MET A 1 18.20 42.25 16.72
N TYR A 2 17.27 42.49 17.65
CA TYR A 2 16.48 41.41 18.26
C TYR A 2 15.51 40.69 17.30
N SER A 3 14.89 41.39 16.34
CA SER A 3 14.01 40.72 15.35
C SER A 3 14.76 39.74 14.44
N ASN A 4 16.01 40.06 14.05
CA ASN A 4 16.86 39.16 13.27
C ASN A 4 17.32 37.94 14.09
N MET A 5 17.49 38.09 15.40
CA MET A 5 17.78 36.96 16.30
C MET A 5 16.56 36.04 16.45
N PHE A 6 15.36 36.62 16.64
CA PHE A 6 14.10 35.88 16.70
C PHE A 6 13.76 35.20 15.37
N GLN A 7 13.97 35.85 14.21
CA GLN A 7 13.79 35.23 12.90
C GLN A 7 14.77 34.08 12.65
N HIS A 8 16.06 34.24 12.97
CA HIS A 8 17.03 33.16 12.82
C HIS A 8 16.75 31.97 13.76
N LEU A 9 16.29 32.22 14.99
CA LEU A 9 15.90 31.14 15.91
C LEU A 9 14.66 30.40 15.43
N ASN A 10 13.67 31.11 14.87
CA ASN A 10 12.46 30.50 14.32
C ASN A 10 12.77 29.69 13.04
N MET A 11 13.58 30.23 12.12
CA MET A 11 14.01 29.53 10.90
C MET A 11 14.89 28.30 11.21
N ASN A 12 15.79 28.40 12.18
CA ASN A 12 16.64 27.28 12.58
C ASN A 12 15.84 26.18 13.30
N SER A 13 14.81 26.53 14.06
CA SER A 13 13.91 25.56 14.70
C SER A 13 13.13 24.76 13.66
N GLU A 14 12.43 25.41 12.75
CA GLU A 14 11.65 24.73 11.70
C GLU A 14 12.54 23.88 10.78
N GLN A 15 13.68 24.41 10.32
CA GLN A 15 14.59 23.66 9.44
C GLN A 15 15.29 22.48 10.14
N THR A 16 15.45 22.51 11.46
CA THR A 16 16.15 21.42 12.19
C THR A 16 15.21 20.26 12.52
N PHE A 17 13.93 20.54 12.78
CA PHE A 17 12.94 19.50 13.08
C PHE A 17 12.13 19.04 11.85
N ALA A 18 12.08 19.83 10.77
CA ALA A 18 11.38 19.45 9.53
C ALA A 18 11.83 18.11 8.91
N PRO A 19 13.14 17.77 8.84
CA PRO A 19 13.58 16.48 8.27
C PRO A 19 13.09 15.28 9.10
N LEU A 20 13.09 15.40 10.43
CA LEU A 20 12.60 14.37 11.34
C LEU A 20 11.08 14.19 11.24
N LEU A 21 10.33 15.29 11.13
CA LEU A 21 8.88 15.26 10.92
C LEU A 21 8.53 14.63 9.57
N LYS A 22 9.23 15.01 8.50
CA LYS A 22 9.05 14.43 7.15
C LYS A 22 9.42 12.94 7.12
N TYR A 23 10.49 12.53 7.80
CA TYR A 23 10.86 11.12 7.93
C TYR A 23 9.78 10.31 8.64
N ASN A 24 9.30 10.76 9.81
CA ASN A 24 8.23 10.09 10.53
C ASN A 24 6.95 10.00 9.68
N ALA A 25 6.58 11.09 9.00
CA ALA A 25 5.45 11.09 8.08
C ALA A 25 5.62 10.08 6.92
N LEU A 26 6.83 9.99 6.34
CA LEU A 26 7.14 9.02 5.28
C LEU A 26 6.97 7.57 5.78
N VAL A 27 7.49 7.26 6.97
CA VAL A 27 7.38 5.92 7.58
C VAL A 27 5.93 5.60 7.91
N THR A 28 5.20 6.51 8.56
CA THR A 28 3.78 6.32 8.89
C THR A 28 2.93 6.12 7.64
N LYS A 29 3.18 6.89 6.57
CA LYS A 29 2.50 6.73 5.27
C LYS A 29 2.74 5.33 4.71
N ASN A 30 4.01 4.92 4.59
CA ASN A 30 4.36 3.60 4.06
C ASN A 30 3.75 2.46 4.88
N PHE A 31 3.75 2.58 6.21
CA PHE A 31 3.13 1.59 7.08
C PHE A 31 1.62 1.50 6.88
N THR A 32 0.95 2.65 6.71
CA THR A 32 -0.49 2.72 6.43
C THR A 32 -0.81 2.08 5.09
N ASP A 33 -0.04 2.41 4.05
CA ASP A 33 -0.25 1.90 2.69
C ASP A 33 0.00 0.39 2.60
N LEU A 34 1.02 -0.13 3.28
CA LEU A 34 1.27 -1.57 3.41
C LEU A 34 0.13 -2.29 4.16
N THR A 35 -0.37 -1.67 5.24
CA THR A 35 -1.48 -2.23 6.01
C THR A 35 -2.77 -2.29 5.18
N ASN A 36 -3.04 -1.24 4.41
CA ASN A 36 -4.17 -1.20 3.48
C ASN A 36 -4.04 -2.29 2.40
N LEU A 37 -2.84 -2.49 1.86
CA LEU A 37 -2.57 -3.56 0.89
C LEU A 37 -2.84 -4.95 1.48
N GLN A 38 -2.40 -5.21 2.72
CA GLN A 38 -2.70 -6.48 3.41
C GLN A 38 -4.20 -6.68 3.66
N LEU A 39 -4.92 -5.63 4.06
CA LEU A 39 -6.36 -5.66 4.29
C LEU A 39 -7.14 -5.92 2.99
N ASP A 40 -6.76 -5.27 1.89
CA ASP A 40 -7.38 -5.46 0.59
C ASP A 40 -7.15 -6.88 0.06
N ALA A 41 -5.92 -7.39 0.17
CA ALA A 41 -5.61 -8.77 -0.19
C ALA A 41 -6.43 -9.77 0.66
N ALA A 42 -6.51 -9.56 1.97
CA ALA A 42 -7.30 -10.42 2.87
C ALA A 42 -8.79 -10.43 2.53
N ARG A 43 -9.39 -9.26 2.26
CA ARG A 43 -10.79 -9.16 1.81
C ARG A 43 -11.02 -9.93 0.52
N GLN A 44 -10.15 -9.75 -0.47
CA GLN A 44 -10.31 -10.40 -1.75
C GLN A 44 -10.16 -11.92 -1.68
N TYR A 45 -9.23 -12.43 -0.87
CA TYR A 45 -9.12 -13.88 -0.63
C TYR A 45 -10.34 -14.42 0.11
N ALA A 46 -10.88 -13.68 1.09
CA ALA A 46 -12.13 -14.05 1.76
C ALA A 46 -13.30 -14.10 0.76
N ASP A 47 -13.42 -13.11 -0.13
CA ASP A 47 -14.45 -13.10 -1.18
C ASP A 47 -14.30 -14.27 -2.16
N ILE A 48 -13.06 -14.64 -2.53
CA ILE A 48 -12.79 -15.85 -3.33
C ILE A 48 -13.30 -17.10 -2.60
N GLY A 49 -12.96 -17.25 -1.32
CA GLY A 49 -13.39 -18.39 -0.51
C GLY A 49 -14.91 -18.47 -0.36
N LEU A 50 -15.56 -17.34 -0.08
CA LEU A 50 -17.01 -17.26 0.05
C LEU A 50 -17.72 -17.59 -1.27
N SER A 51 -17.17 -17.11 -2.39
CA SER A 51 -17.69 -17.38 -3.74
C SER A 51 -17.57 -18.87 -4.11
N GLN A 52 -16.46 -19.53 -3.74
CA GLN A 52 -16.31 -20.98 -3.91
C GLN A 52 -17.27 -21.77 -3.03
N LEU A 53 -17.45 -21.38 -1.76
CA LEU A 53 -18.41 -22.03 -0.87
C LEU A 53 -19.84 -21.91 -1.38
N GLN A 54 -20.25 -20.73 -1.84
CA GLN A 54 -21.55 -20.52 -2.48
C GLN A 54 -21.70 -21.31 -3.78
N ALA A 55 -20.65 -21.41 -4.60
CA ALA A 55 -20.66 -22.21 -5.81
C ALA A 55 -20.84 -23.69 -5.49
N GLY A 56 -20.10 -24.21 -4.50
CA GLY A 56 -20.20 -25.60 -4.04
C GLY A 56 -21.57 -25.94 -3.45
N SER A 57 -22.18 -25.04 -2.68
CA SER A 57 -23.52 -25.26 -2.11
C SER A 57 -24.65 -25.27 -3.15
N GLN A 58 -24.41 -24.69 -4.34
CA GLN A 58 -25.38 -24.63 -5.43
C GLN A 58 -25.29 -25.82 -6.39
N VAL A 59 -24.27 -26.68 -6.28
CA VAL A 59 -24.15 -27.87 -7.12
C VAL A 59 -25.17 -28.93 -6.67
N LYS A 60 -26.24 -29.10 -7.44
CA LYS A 60 -27.25 -30.16 -7.24
C LYS A 60 -27.37 -31.11 -8.44
N ASP A 61 -26.69 -30.80 -9.53
CA ASP A 61 -26.79 -31.49 -10.82
C ASP A 61 -25.50 -31.32 -11.65
N VAL A 62 -25.41 -32.04 -12.79
CA VAL A 62 -24.29 -31.98 -13.74
C VAL A 62 -24.09 -30.56 -14.30
N GLN A 63 -25.15 -29.76 -14.35
CA GLN A 63 -25.10 -28.35 -14.73
C GLN A 63 -24.31 -27.52 -13.70
N GLY A 64 -24.48 -27.81 -12.41
CA GLY A 64 -23.67 -27.25 -11.32
C GLY A 64 -22.18 -27.55 -11.45
N LEU A 65 -21.80 -28.76 -11.90
CA LEU A 65 -20.40 -29.14 -12.15
C LEU A 65 -19.76 -28.30 -13.28
N MET A 66 -20.47 -28.08 -14.38
CA MET A 66 -19.97 -27.19 -15.44
C MET A 66 -19.82 -25.74 -14.96
N SER A 67 -20.78 -25.24 -14.17
CA SER A 67 -20.69 -23.89 -13.58
C SER A 67 -19.49 -23.74 -12.64
N LEU A 68 -19.14 -24.80 -11.92
CA LEU A 68 -18.02 -24.83 -10.99
C LEU A 68 -16.68 -24.76 -11.73
N GLY A 69 -16.54 -25.48 -12.84
CA GLY A 69 -15.36 -25.39 -13.71
C GLY A 69 -15.14 -23.99 -14.29
N SER A 70 -16.20 -23.32 -14.76
CA SER A 70 -16.12 -21.94 -15.24
C SER A 70 -15.77 -20.95 -14.13
N LYS A 71 -16.41 -21.07 -12.95
CA LYS A 71 -16.10 -20.22 -11.78
C LYS A 71 -14.69 -20.44 -11.25
N GLN A 72 -14.13 -21.64 -11.40
CA GLN A 72 -12.77 -21.95 -10.97
C GLN A 72 -11.74 -21.27 -11.86
N LEU A 73 -11.95 -21.26 -13.19
CA LEU A 73 -11.14 -20.47 -14.13
C LEU A 73 -11.22 -18.97 -13.84
N GLU A 74 -12.42 -18.44 -13.65
CA GLU A 74 -12.64 -17.02 -13.31
C GLU A 74 -11.95 -16.65 -11.99
N THR A 75 -12.03 -17.52 -10.99
CA THR A 75 -11.31 -17.37 -9.72
C THR A 75 -9.81 -17.33 -9.94
N MET A 76 -9.24 -18.23 -10.75
CA MET A 76 -7.80 -18.22 -11.05
C MET A 76 -7.37 -16.95 -11.79
N THR A 77 -8.16 -16.48 -12.76
CA THR A 77 -7.91 -15.22 -13.45
C THR A 77 -7.91 -14.05 -12.47
N ARG A 78 -8.89 -14.00 -11.57
CA ARG A 78 -8.99 -12.94 -10.55
C ARG A 78 -7.82 -12.98 -9.57
N LEU A 79 -7.40 -14.18 -9.13
CA LEU A 79 -6.23 -14.38 -8.27
C LEU A 79 -4.94 -13.90 -8.93
N SER A 80 -4.76 -14.22 -10.21
CA SER A 80 -3.60 -13.80 -11.01
C SER A 80 -3.56 -12.28 -11.18
N GLN A 81 -4.70 -11.66 -11.54
CA GLN A 81 -4.82 -10.21 -11.65
C GLN A 81 -4.53 -9.51 -10.32
N GLN A 82 -5.05 -10.05 -9.23
CA GLN A 82 -4.83 -9.48 -7.90
C GLN A 82 -3.36 -9.56 -7.49
N MET A 83 -2.69 -10.70 -7.72
CA MET A 83 -1.26 -10.85 -7.46
C MET A 83 -0.42 -9.84 -8.26
N ILE A 84 -0.75 -9.61 -9.54
CA ILE A 84 -0.07 -8.63 -10.38
C ILE A 84 -0.31 -7.21 -9.84
N ALA A 85 -1.54 -6.89 -9.46
CA ALA A 85 -1.90 -5.59 -8.91
C ALA A 85 -1.18 -5.31 -7.59
N ASP A 86 -1.14 -6.30 -6.68
CA ASP A 86 -0.45 -6.19 -5.41
C ASP A 86 1.07 -6.07 -5.60
N GLY A 87 1.65 -6.83 -6.53
CA GLY A 87 3.07 -6.70 -6.90
C GLY A 87 3.41 -5.32 -7.46
N LYS A 88 2.54 -4.75 -8.30
CA LYS A 88 2.71 -3.39 -8.83
C LYS A 88 2.63 -2.34 -7.72
N LYS A 89 1.62 -2.41 -6.85
CA LYS A 89 1.48 -1.50 -5.69
C LYS A 89 2.68 -1.59 -4.76
N LEU A 90 3.20 -2.79 -4.51
CA LEU A 90 4.37 -2.99 -3.67
C LEU A 90 5.63 -2.36 -4.29
N SER A 91 5.80 -2.51 -5.61
CA SER A 91 6.88 -1.86 -6.36
C SER A 91 6.77 -0.33 -6.31
N GLU A 92 5.56 0.21 -6.47
CA GLU A 92 5.29 1.65 -6.37
C GLU A 92 5.61 2.18 -4.97
N LEU A 93 5.15 1.49 -3.92
CA LEU A 93 5.47 1.81 -2.52
C LEU A 93 6.97 1.83 -2.24
N ALA A 94 7.70 0.80 -2.70
CA ALA A 94 9.14 0.74 -2.55
C ALA A 94 9.85 1.90 -3.25
N GLN A 95 9.36 2.29 -4.43
CA GLN A 95 9.92 3.40 -5.18
C GLN A 95 9.60 4.76 -4.54
N GLU A 96 8.38 4.96 -4.05
CA GLU A 96 8.00 6.16 -3.28
C GLU A 96 8.84 6.30 -2.00
N PHE A 97 9.03 5.20 -1.28
CA PHE A 97 9.88 5.20 -0.08
C PHE A 97 11.32 5.57 -0.41
N LYS A 98 11.88 4.98 -1.48
CA LYS A 98 13.23 5.28 -1.94
C LYS A 98 13.39 6.76 -2.32
N VAL A 99 12.48 7.30 -3.13
CA VAL A 99 12.50 8.71 -3.53
C VAL A 99 12.33 9.63 -2.31
N GLY A 100 11.46 9.26 -1.38
CA GLY A 100 11.28 9.99 -0.12
C GLY A 100 12.57 10.06 0.72
N LEU A 101 13.31 8.95 0.81
CA LEU A 101 14.61 8.90 1.48
C LEU A 101 15.69 9.70 0.73
N GLU A 102 15.74 9.60 -0.60
CA GLU A 102 16.69 10.38 -1.42
C GLU A 102 16.46 11.89 -1.27
N ASN A 103 15.20 12.32 -1.27
CA ASN A 103 14.84 13.73 -1.03
C ASN A 103 15.23 14.18 0.38
N LEU A 104 14.97 13.37 1.41
CA LEU A 104 15.39 13.66 2.78
C LEU A 104 16.91 13.76 2.91
N ALA A 105 17.66 12.88 2.23
CA ALA A 105 19.12 12.90 2.22
C ALA A 105 19.67 14.13 1.49
N ALA A 106 19.06 14.52 0.36
CA ALA A 106 19.44 15.71 -0.40
C ALA A 106 19.16 17.01 0.39
N GLU A 107 18.00 17.10 1.07
CA GLU A 107 17.67 18.22 1.95
C GLU A 107 18.65 18.32 3.14
N ALA A 108 19.11 17.18 3.67
CA ALA A 108 20.11 17.14 4.73
C ALA A 108 21.53 17.55 4.27
N GLN A 109 21.87 17.33 3.00
CA GLN A 109 23.14 17.73 2.38
C GLN A 109 23.18 19.19 1.91
N GLN A 110 22.02 19.85 1.74
CA GLN A 110 21.93 21.26 1.35
C GLN A 110 22.02 22.26 2.52
N LYS A 111 22.28 21.77 3.74
CA LYS A 111 22.69 22.58 4.91
C LYS A 111 24.20 22.60 5.05
#